data_AF-A0A4S8JSW3-F1
#
_entry.id   AF-A0A4S8JSW3-F1
#
_cell.length_a   1.000
_cell.length_b   1.000
_cell.length_c   1.000
_cell.angle_alpha   90.00
_cell.angle_beta   90.00
_cell.angle_gamma   90.00
#
_symmetry.space_group_name_H-M   'P 1'
#
loop_
_entity.id
_entity.type
_entity.pdbx_description
1 polymer ?
#
loop_
_entity_poly.entity_id
_entity_poly.type
_entity_poly.pdbx_seq_one_letter_code
_entity_poly.pdbx_strand_id
1 'polypeptide(L)'
;MDDDLLVEILTRLPLKSLFRFKCVCKAWCRLISNDDYLRRKLPLITSAIFYTLEPDLIEEPRYACTSSDGGLGGCSLTFFPFHQSSTIVDVCNGLLLCYSSLLSAFHVLSPATRRWRKLPKPSKRSQRSIMAFDPCNSSEFKVVSFTGWAEQGAELEVFASNTGNWVEHQVHWGIHSDAMSTTMCFFDTTLYILAHPNYVVGIDVTSFDTCFKIELPEPIEHEARIGKSGGCLCYTHRDGDQLKIWKLRDSNGGKWVVRGVISIPWMVERSHCYSTSCPCLPLQCKFMAFHPQREVVYLWLRGKMVGYDVNEGLVEEAYELGKEMERAHFFQIWLFPFSCYMSNCLADAQGSSHCV
;
A
#
# COMPACT_ATOMS: atom_id res chain seq x y z
N MET A 1 -7.54 28.02 -25.81
CA MET A 1 -6.99 27.99 -24.45
C MET A 1 -5.98 26.88 -24.43
N ASP A 2 -4.78 27.17 -23.98
CA ASP A 2 -3.69 26.21 -23.93
C ASP A 2 -4.00 25.09 -22.93
N ASP A 3 -3.66 23.84 -23.26
CA ASP A 3 -3.91 22.68 -22.40
C ASP A 3 -3.12 22.82 -21.08
N ASP A 4 -1.95 23.47 -21.12
CA ASP A 4 -1.11 23.73 -19.94
C ASP A 4 -1.77 24.70 -18.94
N LEU A 5 -2.35 25.79 -19.45
CA LEU A 5 -3.11 26.74 -18.62
C LEU A 5 -4.36 26.10 -18.01
N LEU A 6 -5.02 25.25 -18.78
CA LEU A 6 -6.15 24.45 -18.30
C LEU A 6 -5.75 23.54 -17.15
N VAL A 7 -4.66 22.80 -17.31
CA VAL A 7 -4.13 21.90 -16.28
C VAL A 7 -3.77 22.68 -15.03
N GLU A 8 -3.12 23.83 -15.14
CA GLU A 8 -2.81 24.68 -13.99
C GLU A 8 -4.07 25.12 -13.24
N ILE A 9 -5.12 25.54 -13.95
CA ILE A 9 -6.42 25.87 -13.33
C ILE A 9 -7.00 24.65 -12.61
N LEU A 10 -7.02 23.49 -13.28
CA LEU A 10 -7.62 22.26 -12.76
C LEU A 10 -6.92 21.77 -11.48
N THR A 11 -5.60 21.91 -11.38
CA THR A 11 -4.83 21.51 -10.19
C THR A 11 -5.14 22.32 -8.93
N ARG A 12 -5.71 23.53 -9.09
CA ARG A 12 -6.07 24.42 -7.97
C ARG A 12 -7.49 24.18 -7.45
N LEU A 13 -8.27 23.32 -8.10
CA LEU A 13 -9.66 23.07 -7.73
C LEU A 13 -9.79 22.00 -6.64
N PRO A 14 -10.82 22.08 -5.78
CA PRO A 14 -11.17 20.97 -4.91
C PRO A 14 -11.44 19.70 -5.70
N LEU A 15 -10.97 18.54 -5.20
CA LEU A 15 -11.12 17.24 -5.88
C LEU A 15 -12.56 16.96 -6.34
N LYS A 16 -13.57 17.25 -5.49
CA LYS A 16 -14.99 17.05 -5.84
C LYS A 16 -15.42 17.87 -7.07
N SER A 17 -14.96 19.11 -7.18
CA SER A 17 -15.25 19.98 -8.33
C SER A 17 -14.55 19.48 -9.58
N LEU A 18 -13.28 19.10 -9.44
CA LEU A 18 -12.48 18.53 -10.51
C LEU A 18 -13.17 17.30 -11.14
N PHE A 19 -13.70 16.37 -10.34
CA PHE A 19 -14.38 15.20 -10.88
C PHE A 19 -15.69 15.53 -11.62
N ARG A 20 -16.43 16.54 -11.16
CA ARG A 20 -17.66 17.01 -11.86
C ARG A 20 -17.34 17.67 -13.20
N PHE A 21 -16.18 18.31 -13.31
CA PHE A 21 -15.76 19.03 -14.50
C PHE A 21 -15.43 18.14 -15.71
N LYS A 22 -15.30 16.82 -15.51
CA LYS A 22 -15.29 15.85 -16.62
C LYS A 22 -16.53 15.96 -17.52
N CYS A 23 -17.67 16.35 -16.96
CA CYS A 23 -18.93 16.46 -17.68
C CYS A 23 -19.05 17.74 -18.52
N VAL A 24 -18.11 18.69 -18.39
CA VAL A 24 -18.18 20.00 -19.07
C VAL A 24 -17.89 19.87 -20.55
N CYS A 25 -16.78 19.22 -20.92
CA CYS A 25 -16.47 18.92 -22.32
C CYS A 25 -15.46 17.78 -22.46
N LYS A 26 -15.30 17.25 -23.69
CA LYS A 26 -14.38 16.15 -24.00
C LYS A 26 -12.92 16.48 -23.70
N ALA A 27 -12.48 17.73 -23.94
CA ALA A 27 -11.11 18.16 -23.66
C ALA A 27 -10.80 18.08 -22.16
N TRP A 28 -11.71 18.58 -21.32
CA TRP A 28 -11.56 18.54 -19.86
C TRP A 28 -11.63 17.10 -19.35
N CYS A 29 -12.56 16.30 -19.86
CA CYS A 29 -12.61 14.87 -19.55
C CYS A 29 -11.28 14.18 -19.88
N ARG A 30 -10.69 14.45 -21.06
CA ARG A 30 -9.39 13.90 -21.48
C ARG A 30 -8.26 14.35 -20.56
N LEU A 31 -8.13 15.64 -20.26
CA LEU A 31 -7.06 16.16 -19.39
C LEU A 31 -7.18 15.59 -17.97
N ILE A 32 -8.37 15.68 -17.39
CA ILE A 32 -8.63 15.18 -16.03
C ILE A 32 -8.39 13.66 -15.95
N SER A 33 -8.67 12.92 -17.04
CA SER A 33 -8.52 11.47 -17.06
C SER A 33 -7.12 10.99 -17.38
N ASN A 34 -6.37 11.67 -18.26
CA ASN A 34 -5.16 11.11 -18.90
C ASN A 34 -3.91 12.00 -18.76
N ASP A 35 -4.01 13.20 -18.17
CA ASP A 35 -2.84 14.08 -18.02
C ASP A 35 -1.99 13.70 -16.80
N ASP A 36 -0.75 13.26 -17.04
CA ASP A 36 0.15 12.78 -16.00
C ASP A 36 0.68 13.89 -15.09
N TYR A 37 0.78 15.13 -15.59
CA TYR A 37 1.19 16.27 -14.76
C TYR A 37 0.10 16.61 -13.75
N LEU A 38 -1.15 16.73 -14.22
CA LEU A 38 -2.31 16.96 -13.38
C LEU A 38 -2.44 15.87 -12.32
N ARG A 39 -2.39 14.59 -12.73
CA ARG A 39 -2.48 13.42 -11.83
C ARG A 39 -1.43 13.46 -10.71
N ARG A 40 -0.19 13.85 -11.00
CA ARG A 40 0.90 13.95 -10.01
C ARG A 40 0.72 15.10 -9.02
N LYS A 41 -0.03 16.14 -9.40
CA LYS A 41 -0.29 17.32 -8.56
C LYS A 41 -1.52 17.19 -7.66
N LEU A 42 -2.40 16.23 -7.90
CA LEU A 42 -3.60 16.05 -7.08
C LEU A 42 -3.25 15.48 -5.68
N PRO A 43 -3.93 15.96 -4.61
CA PRO A 43 -3.60 15.58 -3.25
C PRO A 43 -4.00 14.15 -2.94
N LEU A 44 -3.10 13.36 -2.37
CA LEU A 44 -3.40 11.98 -1.97
C LEU A 44 -4.51 11.92 -0.93
N ILE A 45 -5.36 10.89 -1.05
CA ILE A 45 -6.37 10.56 -0.06
C ILE A 45 -5.81 9.43 0.79
N THR A 46 -5.62 9.68 2.09
CA THR A 46 -5.22 8.63 3.01
C THR A 46 -6.40 7.69 3.22
N SER A 47 -6.15 6.39 3.22
CA SER A 47 -7.16 5.41 3.57
C SER A 47 -6.59 4.36 4.52
N ALA A 48 -7.38 3.92 5.48
CA ALA A 48 -7.01 2.89 6.42
C ALA A 48 -8.00 1.74 6.29
N ILE A 49 -7.49 0.52 6.18
CA ILE A 49 -8.30 -0.68 6.40
C ILE A 49 -8.07 -1.14 7.82
N PHE A 50 -9.18 -1.45 8.50
CA PHE A 50 -9.16 -2.01 9.83
C PHE A 50 -10.18 -3.14 9.95
N TYR A 51 -9.83 -4.16 10.73
CA TYR A 51 -10.74 -5.21 11.15
C TYR A 51 -10.48 -5.60 12.61
N THR A 52 -11.56 -5.96 13.29
CA THR A 52 -11.56 -6.39 14.70
C THR A 52 -11.52 -7.92 14.74
N LEU A 53 -10.73 -8.50 15.66
CA LEU A 53 -10.55 -9.95 15.80
C LEU A 53 -11.33 -10.55 16.98
N GLU A 54 -12.35 -9.87 17.52
CA GLU A 54 -13.10 -10.44 18.64
C GLU A 54 -14.05 -11.55 18.16
N PRO A 55 -13.99 -12.76 18.76
CA PRO A 55 -14.87 -13.88 18.40
C PRO A 55 -16.35 -13.56 18.56
N ASP A 56 -16.69 -12.67 19.49
CA ASP A 56 -18.06 -12.30 19.85
C ASP A 56 -18.56 -11.03 19.14
N LEU A 57 -17.66 -10.32 18.45
CA LEU A 57 -17.93 -9.13 17.65
C LEU A 57 -17.24 -9.30 16.29
N ILE A 58 -17.81 -10.15 15.44
CA ILE A 58 -17.42 -10.26 14.02
C ILE A 58 -17.85 -8.96 13.33
N GLU A 59 -17.10 -7.87 13.56
CA GLU A 59 -17.27 -6.67 12.77
C GLU A 59 -16.62 -6.87 11.40
N GLU A 60 -17.39 -6.60 10.34
CA GLU A 60 -16.93 -6.67 8.96
C GLU A 60 -15.68 -5.80 8.75
N PRO A 61 -14.73 -6.21 7.89
CA PRO A 61 -13.58 -5.37 7.55
C PRO A 61 -14.08 -4.03 7.00
N ARG A 62 -13.71 -2.95 7.68
CA ARG A 62 -14.09 -1.58 7.32
C ARG A 62 -12.93 -0.87 6.63
N TYR A 63 -13.28 -0.07 5.64
CA TYR A 63 -12.36 0.74 4.87
C TYR A 63 -12.64 2.21 5.17
N ALA A 64 -11.76 2.93 5.86
CA ALA A 64 -11.93 4.37 6.06
C ALA A 64 -11.11 5.19 5.07
N CYS A 65 -11.71 6.26 4.56
CA CYS A 65 -11.01 7.31 3.79
C CYS A 65 -11.01 8.60 4.60
N THR A 66 -9.96 9.40 4.46
CA THR A 66 -9.99 10.79 4.92
C THR A 66 -11.03 11.57 4.11
N SER A 67 -12.08 12.05 4.77
CA SER A 67 -13.07 12.96 4.19
C SER A 67 -12.52 14.38 4.13
N SER A 68 -13.16 15.23 3.30
CA SER A 68 -12.75 16.63 3.06
C SER A 68 -12.78 17.52 4.30
N ASP A 69 -13.30 17.03 5.43
CA ASP A 69 -13.41 17.67 6.73
C ASP A 69 -12.36 17.15 7.75
N GLY A 70 -11.43 16.29 7.35
CA GLY A 70 -10.38 15.74 8.21
C GLY A 70 -10.79 14.53 9.05
N GLY A 71 -12.04 14.06 8.92
CA GLY A 71 -12.49 12.81 9.55
C GLY A 71 -12.10 11.55 8.76
N LEU A 72 -12.04 10.39 9.41
CA LEU A 72 -11.98 9.08 8.76
C LEU A 72 -13.41 8.52 8.64
N GLY A 73 -14.02 8.66 7.46
CA GLY A 73 -15.35 8.13 7.19
C GLY A 73 -15.30 6.64 6.85
N GLY A 74 -15.90 5.79 7.67
CA GLY A 74 -15.99 4.35 7.42
C GLY A 74 -16.82 4.02 6.18
N CYS A 75 -16.26 3.21 5.28
CA CYS A 75 -16.89 2.64 4.11
C CYS A 75 -16.92 1.12 4.25
N SER A 76 -18.08 0.53 4.00
CA SER A 76 -18.27 -0.92 4.04
C SER A 76 -17.80 -1.58 2.73
N LEU A 77 -17.25 -2.79 2.83
CA LEU A 77 -16.91 -3.66 1.70
C LEU A 77 -18.09 -4.51 1.20
N THR A 78 -19.32 -4.22 1.65
CA THR A 78 -20.56 -4.94 1.26
C THR A 78 -20.84 -5.00 -0.25
N PHE A 79 -20.28 -4.08 -1.04
CA PHE A 79 -20.35 -4.16 -2.52
C PHE A 79 -19.65 -5.40 -3.09
N PHE A 80 -18.79 -6.05 -2.30
CA PHE A 80 -18.13 -7.31 -2.62
C PHE A 80 -18.85 -8.47 -1.89
N PRO A 81 -19.56 -9.35 -2.61
CA PRO A 81 -20.38 -10.40 -1.99
C PRO A 81 -19.61 -11.40 -1.11
N PHE A 82 -18.30 -11.52 -1.32
CA PHE A 82 -17.46 -12.49 -0.60
C PHE A 82 -16.62 -11.85 0.51
N HIS A 83 -16.95 -10.63 0.95
CA HIS A 83 -16.18 -9.90 1.97
C HIS A 83 -16.03 -10.66 3.30
N GLN A 84 -17.05 -11.44 3.71
CA GLN A 84 -17.00 -12.24 4.95
C GLN A 84 -16.12 -13.50 4.83
N SER A 85 -15.94 -14.03 3.61
CA SER A 85 -15.18 -15.27 3.34
C SER A 85 -13.83 -15.01 2.69
N SER A 86 -13.40 -13.76 2.65
CA SER A 86 -12.15 -13.35 2.01
C SER A 86 -11.23 -12.63 2.98
N THR A 87 -9.95 -12.92 2.89
CA THR A 87 -8.90 -12.19 3.61
C THR A 87 -8.24 -11.18 2.67
N ILE A 88 -7.83 -10.04 3.22
CA ILE A 88 -7.01 -9.07 2.49
C ILE A 88 -5.57 -9.58 2.51
N VAL A 89 -4.99 -9.68 1.32
CA VAL A 89 -3.65 -10.23 1.08
C VAL A 89 -2.65 -9.09 0.93
N ASP A 90 -2.99 -8.11 0.11
CA ASP A 90 -2.11 -7.00 -0.21
C ASP A 90 -2.93 -5.77 -0.63
N VAL A 91 -2.25 -4.63 -0.61
CA VAL A 91 -2.77 -3.35 -1.04
C VAL A 91 -1.75 -2.67 -1.94
N CYS A 92 -2.19 -2.22 -3.12
CA CYS A 92 -1.31 -1.51 -4.04
C CYS A 92 -2.04 -0.35 -4.73
N ASN A 93 -1.60 0.88 -4.47
CA ASN A 93 -2.07 2.12 -5.11
C ASN A 93 -3.61 2.24 -5.20
N GLY A 94 -4.30 1.84 -4.13
CA GLY A 94 -5.75 1.92 -4.00
C GLY A 94 -6.55 0.69 -4.45
N LEU A 95 -5.88 -0.33 -5.00
CA LEU A 95 -6.47 -1.66 -5.19
C LEU A 95 -6.24 -2.50 -3.94
N LEU A 96 -7.22 -3.35 -3.64
CA LEU A 96 -7.10 -4.41 -2.64
C LEU A 96 -7.00 -5.75 -3.34
N LEU A 97 -6.01 -6.57 -2.95
CA LEU A 97 -5.97 -7.98 -3.27
C LEU A 97 -6.62 -8.76 -2.14
N CYS A 98 -7.68 -9.50 -2.45
CA CYS A 98 -8.35 -10.39 -1.51
C CYS A 98 -8.22 -11.84 -1.97
N TYR A 99 -8.17 -12.78 -1.04
CA TYR A 99 -8.25 -14.21 -1.33
C TYR A 99 -9.46 -14.80 -0.63
N SER A 100 -10.37 -15.41 -1.39
CA SER A 100 -11.52 -16.13 -0.83
C SER A 100 -11.14 -17.59 -0.63
N SER A 101 -11.15 -18.05 0.62
CA SER A 101 -10.90 -19.47 0.94
C SER A 101 -12.01 -20.36 0.38
N LEU A 102 -13.26 -19.89 0.47
CA LEU A 102 -14.45 -20.56 -0.04
C LEU A 102 -14.37 -20.81 -1.56
N LEU A 103 -13.95 -19.80 -2.33
CA LEU A 103 -13.84 -19.90 -3.79
C LEU A 103 -12.47 -20.37 -4.26
N SER A 104 -11.49 -20.46 -3.36
CA SER A 104 -10.08 -20.71 -3.68
C SER A 104 -9.56 -19.82 -4.81
N ALA A 105 -9.90 -18.53 -4.76
CA ALA A 105 -9.64 -17.58 -5.84
C ALA A 105 -9.29 -16.19 -5.33
N PHE A 106 -8.40 -15.52 -6.06
CA PHE A 106 -8.08 -14.12 -5.84
C PHE A 106 -9.16 -13.20 -6.41
N HIS A 107 -9.36 -12.07 -5.74
CA HIS A 107 -10.22 -10.98 -6.16
C HIS A 107 -9.45 -9.67 -6.04
N VAL A 108 -9.59 -8.80 -7.02
CA VAL A 108 -9.04 -7.44 -6.99
C VAL A 108 -10.19 -6.47 -6.86
N LEU A 109 -10.16 -5.64 -5.82
CA LEU A 109 -11.23 -4.69 -5.48
C LEU A 109 -10.73 -3.26 -5.63
N SER A 110 -11.60 -2.39 -6.13
CA SER A 110 -11.46 -0.94 -6.02
C SER A 110 -12.58 -0.41 -5.11
N PRO A 111 -12.27 -0.07 -3.85
CA PRO A 111 -13.24 0.54 -2.94
C PRO A 111 -13.78 1.87 -3.47
N ALA A 112 -12.92 2.67 -4.13
CA ALA A 112 -13.28 3.96 -4.70
C ALA A 112 -14.36 3.85 -5.78
N THR A 113 -14.28 2.83 -6.65
CA THR A 113 -15.29 2.62 -7.70
C THR A 113 -16.37 1.61 -7.32
N ARG A 114 -16.29 1.00 -6.12
CA ARG A 114 -17.13 -0.14 -5.69
C ARG A 114 -17.21 -1.25 -6.74
N ARG A 115 -16.09 -1.55 -7.38
CA ARG A 115 -15.96 -2.62 -8.38
C ARG A 115 -14.98 -3.66 -7.90
N TRP A 116 -15.16 -4.88 -8.38
CA TRP A 116 -14.26 -5.99 -8.10
C TRP A 116 -14.14 -6.88 -9.33
N ARG A 117 -13.05 -7.63 -9.41
CA ARG A 117 -12.77 -8.61 -10.47
C ARG A 117 -12.28 -9.90 -9.84
N LYS A 118 -12.94 -11.02 -10.13
CA LYS A 118 -12.43 -12.35 -9.80
C LYS A 118 -11.32 -12.72 -10.78
N LEU A 119 -10.21 -13.23 -10.27
CA LEU A 119 -9.11 -13.73 -11.09
C LEU A 119 -9.32 -15.23 -11.38
N PRO A 120 -8.81 -15.75 -12.51
CA PRO A 120 -8.73 -17.19 -12.72
C PRO A 120 -7.95 -17.85 -11.59
N LYS A 121 -8.22 -19.12 -11.35
CA LYS A 121 -7.50 -19.86 -10.31
C LYS A 121 -6.05 -20.12 -10.78
N PRO A 122 -5.03 -19.83 -9.94
CA PRO A 122 -3.66 -20.23 -10.25
C PRO A 122 -3.53 -21.76 -10.33
N SER A 123 -2.59 -22.27 -11.11
CA SER A 123 -2.36 -23.72 -11.26
C SER A 123 -1.81 -24.33 -9.98
N LYS A 124 -0.94 -23.61 -9.28
CA LYS A 124 -0.33 -24.02 -8.01
C LYS A 124 -0.93 -23.26 -6.84
N ARG A 125 -0.79 -23.84 -5.64
CA ARG A 125 -1.22 -23.19 -4.40
C ARG A 125 -0.28 -22.01 -4.09
N SER A 126 -0.85 -20.83 -3.96
CA SER A 126 -0.11 -19.67 -3.48
C SER A 126 0.35 -19.83 -2.03
N GLN A 127 1.63 -19.57 -1.79
CA GLN A 127 2.21 -19.46 -0.45
C GLN A 127 2.23 -18.00 0.02
N ARG A 128 2.52 -17.07 -0.90
CA ARG A 128 2.50 -15.62 -0.71
C ARG A 128 2.07 -14.94 -2.00
N SER A 129 1.47 -13.76 -1.91
CA SER A 129 1.12 -12.96 -3.08
C SER A 129 1.23 -11.48 -2.80
N ILE A 130 1.55 -10.71 -3.84
CA ILE A 130 1.60 -9.25 -3.81
C ILE A 130 1.10 -8.70 -5.14
N MET A 131 0.55 -7.49 -5.12
CA MET A 131 0.10 -6.78 -6.30
C MET A 131 1.16 -5.78 -6.77
N ALA A 132 1.37 -5.76 -8.09
CA ALA A 132 2.17 -4.76 -8.77
C ALA A 132 1.25 -3.92 -9.65
N PHE A 133 0.99 -2.69 -9.24
CA PHE A 133 0.15 -1.77 -9.97
C PHE A 133 0.73 -0.38 -9.84
N ASP A 134 1.01 0.29 -10.95
CA ASP A 134 1.35 1.72 -10.96
C ASP A 134 0.42 2.48 -11.91
N PRO A 135 -0.68 3.06 -11.39
CA PRO A 135 -1.65 3.81 -12.18
C PRO A 135 -1.09 5.06 -12.86
N CYS A 136 0.08 5.57 -12.45
CA CYS A 136 0.75 6.66 -13.15
C CYS A 136 1.41 6.20 -14.46
N ASN A 137 1.78 4.92 -14.56
CA ASN A 137 2.56 4.37 -15.66
C ASN A 137 1.74 3.41 -16.55
N SER A 138 0.77 2.69 -15.97
CA SER A 138 -0.03 1.70 -16.69
C SER A 138 -1.43 1.54 -16.09
N SER A 139 -2.42 1.24 -16.94
CA SER A 139 -3.73 0.77 -16.48
C SER A 139 -3.74 -0.71 -16.12
N GLU A 140 -2.63 -1.41 -16.32
CA GLU A 140 -2.49 -2.83 -16.06
C GLU A 140 -1.98 -3.08 -14.64
N PHE A 141 -2.60 -4.02 -13.95
CA PHE A 141 -2.08 -4.55 -12.71
C PHE A 141 -1.63 -5.98 -12.91
N LYS A 142 -0.61 -6.38 -12.14
CA LYS A 142 -0.17 -7.76 -12.03
C LYS A 142 -0.37 -8.27 -10.61
N VAL A 143 -0.62 -9.56 -10.45
CA VAL A 143 -0.58 -10.25 -9.17
C VAL A 143 0.53 -11.29 -9.23
N VAL A 144 1.56 -11.12 -8.42
CA VAL A 144 2.69 -12.03 -8.31
C VAL A 144 2.40 -13.00 -7.18
N SER A 145 2.34 -14.30 -7.49
CA SER A 145 2.05 -15.37 -6.55
C SER A 145 3.24 -16.29 -6.41
N PHE A 146 3.79 -16.42 -5.20
CA PHE A 146 4.88 -17.34 -4.90
C PHE A 146 4.29 -18.73 -4.68
N THR A 147 4.68 -19.68 -5.51
CA THR A 147 4.10 -21.04 -5.55
C THR A 147 5.07 -22.10 -5.02
N GLY A 148 6.37 -21.80 -5.00
CA GLY A 148 7.39 -22.63 -4.38
C GLY A 148 8.69 -21.87 -4.12
N TRP A 149 9.51 -22.36 -3.20
CA TRP A 149 10.84 -21.82 -2.92
C TRP A 149 11.90 -22.83 -3.35
N ALA A 150 12.85 -22.37 -4.17
CA ALA A 150 14.10 -23.07 -4.45
C ALA A 150 15.15 -22.66 -3.41
N GLU A 151 16.32 -23.30 -3.40
CA GLU A 151 17.38 -22.97 -2.44
C GLU A 151 17.77 -21.48 -2.47
N GLN A 152 17.86 -20.88 -3.66
CA GLN A 152 18.30 -19.48 -3.85
C GLN A 152 17.38 -18.69 -4.79
N GLY A 153 16.09 -19.01 -4.77
CA GLY A 153 15.11 -18.52 -5.73
C GLY A 153 13.68 -18.94 -5.40
N ALA A 154 12.75 -18.64 -6.29
CA ALA A 154 11.36 -19.09 -6.17
C ALA A 154 10.72 -19.38 -7.52
N GLU A 155 9.69 -20.22 -7.46
CA GLU A 155 8.70 -20.37 -8.51
C GLU A 155 7.57 -19.38 -8.27
N LEU A 156 7.19 -18.68 -9.34
CA LEU A 156 6.15 -17.67 -9.33
C LEU A 156 5.08 -18.04 -10.37
N GLU A 157 3.84 -17.71 -10.05
CA GLU A 157 2.78 -17.52 -11.05
C GLU A 157 2.37 -16.06 -11.05
N VAL A 158 2.35 -15.44 -12.23
CA VAL A 158 2.06 -14.02 -12.39
C VAL A 158 0.82 -13.86 -13.23
N PHE A 159 -0.23 -13.29 -12.64
CA PHE A 159 -1.41 -12.85 -13.37
C PHE A 159 -1.16 -11.46 -13.95
N ALA A 160 -1.50 -11.24 -15.21
CA ALA A 160 -1.52 -9.92 -15.83
C ALA A 160 -2.95 -9.53 -16.26
N SER A 161 -3.40 -8.33 -15.89
CA SER A 161 -4.79 -7.92 -16.14
C SER A 161 -5.15 -7.70 -17.61
N ASN A 162 -4.16 -7.51 -18.47
CA ASN A 162 -4.33 -7.31 -19.91
C ASN A 162 -4.53 -8.63 -20.67
N THR A 163 -3.81 -9.68 -20.28
CA THR A 163 -3.96 -11.02 -20.87
C THR A 163 -5.04 -11.83 -20.17
N GLY A 164 -5.32 -11.52 -18.90
CA GLY A 164 -6.26 -12.28 -18.08
C GLY A 164 -5.75 -13.67 -17.70
N ASN A 165 -4.45 -13.96 -17.86
CA ASN A 165 -3.87 -15.27 -17.66
C ASN A 165 -2.75 -15.27 -16.61
N TRP A 166 -2.54 -16.42 -15.99
CA TRP A 166 -1.37 -16.72 -15.16
C TRP A 166 -0.23 -17.24 -16.04
N VAL A 167 0.99 -16.75 -15.80
CA VAL A 167 2.22 -17.23 -16.46
C VAL A 167 3.19 -17.67 -15.37
N GLU A 168 3.80 -18.83 -15.56
CA GLU A 168 4.82 -19.35 -14.65
C GLU A 168 6.17 -18.66 -14.92
N HIS A 169 6.87 -18.30 -13.84
CA HIS A 169 8.22 -17.77 -13.88
C HIS A 169 9.08 -18.47 -12.82
N GLN A 170 10.39 -18.49 -13.06
CA GLN A 170 11.38 -18.88 -12.07
C GLN A 170 12.37 -17.75 -11.91
N VAL A 171 12.62 -17.37 -10.66
CA VAL A 171 13.53 -16.28 -10.31
C VAL A 171 14.65 -16.81 -9.43
N HIS A 172 15.83 -16.26 -9.62
CA HIS A 172 17.03 -16.63 -8.86
C HIS A 172 17.74 -15.37 -8.41
N TRP A 173 17.85 -15.18 -7.09
CA TRP A 173 18.42 -13.97 -6.48
C TRP A 173 19.77 -14.24 -5.79
N GLY A 174 20.24 -15.49 -5.76
CA GLY A 174 21.58 -15.85 -5.30
C GLY A 174 21.80 -15.67 -3.78
N ILE A 175 20.73 -15.73 -3.00
CA ILE A 175 20.73 -15.73 -1.53
C ILE A 175 19.81 -16.86 -1.08
N HIS A 176 20.17 -17.57 -0.01
CA HIS A 176 19.34 -18.66 0.50
C HIS A 176 17.92 -18.19 0.80
N SER A 177 16.90 -18.91 0.32
CA SER A 177 15.49 -18.49 0.42
C SER A 177 14.99 -18.39 1.86
N ASP A 178 15.59 -19.10 2.80
CA ASP A 178 15.29 -18.97 4.24
C ASP A 178 15.58 -17.57 4.79
N ALA A 179 16.39 -16.76 4.10
CA ALA A 179 16.60 -15.36 4.45
C ALA A 179 15.40 -14.47 4.11
N MET A 180 14.50 -14.89 3.22
CA MET A 180 13.42 -14.03 2.72
C MET A 180 12.36 -13.76 3.77
N SER A 181 12.06 -12.48 3.98
CA SER A 181 11.01 -11.98 4.85
C SER A 181 9.64 -12.00 4.15
N THR A 182 8.57 -11.86 4.94
CA THR A 182 7.24 -11.56 4.43
C THR A 182 7.05 -10.08 4.08
N THR A 183 8.02 -9.23 4.40
CA THR A 183 7.94 -7.79 4.09
C THR A 183 8.34 -7.55 2.65
N MET A 184 7.38 -7.10 1.85
CA MET A 184 7.53 -6.86 0.42
C MET A 184 6.91 -5.51 0.03
N CYS A 185 7.44 -4.86 -1.00
CA CYS A 185 6.80 -3.69 -1.59
C CYS A 185 7.08 -3.57 -3.08
N PHE A 186 6.08 -3.14 -3.86
CA PHE A 186 6.25 -2.82 -5.27
C PHE A 186 6.54 -1.32 -5.47
N PHE A 187 7.60 -1.01 -6.23
CA PHE A 187 7.98 0.36 -6.58
C PHE A 187 8.74 0.41 -7.91
N ASP A 188 8.36 1.33 -8.80
CA ASP A 188 9.06 1.64 -10.05
C ASP A 188 9.45 0.40 -10.86
N THR A 189 8.48 -0.46 -11.14
CA THR A 189 8.62 -1.75 -11.86
C THR A 189 9.31 -2.89 -11.10
N THR A 190 9.87 -2.64 -9.92
CA THR A 190 10.56 -3.65 -9.13
C THR A 190 9.75 -4.08 -7.92
N LEU A 191 9.72 -5.39 -7.67
CA LEU A 191 9.28 -5.97 -6.41
C LEU A 191 10.46 -6.10 -5.46
N TYR A 192 10.41 -5.40 -4.34
CA TYR A 192 11.43 -5.44 -3.30
C TYR A 192 10.99 -6.36 -2.16
N ILE A 193 11.91 -7.19 -1.67
CA ILE A 193 11.70 -8.17 -0.59
C ILE A 193 12.83 -8.01 0.41
N LEU A 194 12.52 -7.89 1.71
CA LEU A 194 13.55 -7.90 2.73
C LEU A 194 14.16 -9.30 2.88
N ALA A 195 15.48 -9.37 3.00
CA ALA A 195 16.25 -10.59 3.12
C ALA A 195 17.20 -10.49 4.32
N HIS A 196 16.90 -11.23 5.38
CA HIS A 196 17.65 -11.19 6.62
C HIS A 196 19.07 -11.78 6.48
N PRO A 197 20.04 -11.24 7.21
CA PRO A 197 19.96 -9.99 7.98
C PRO A 197 20.29 -8.75 7.14
N ASN A 198 20.86 -8.89 5.95
CA ASN A 198 21.68 -7.81 5.36
C ASN A 198 21.20 -7.27 4.01
N TYR A 199 20.11 -7.76 3.42
CA TYR A 199 19.79 -7.44 2.04
C TYR A 199 18.34 -7.03 1.82
N VAL A 200 18.13 -6.28 0.73
CA VAL A 200 16.86 -6.19 0.02
C VAL A 200 17.06 -6.84 -1.35
N VAL A 201 16.21 -7.79 -1.70
CA VAL A 201 16.16 -8.39 -3.04
C VAL A 201 15.18 -7.60 -3.89
N GLY A 202 15.60 -7.19 -5.08
CA GLY A 202 14.76 -6.61 -6.12
C GLY A 202 14.52 -7.63 -7.23
N ILE A 203 13.26 -7.78 -7.65
CA ILE A 203 12.84 -8.59 -8.79
C ILE A 203 12.18 -7.67 -9.81
N ASP A 204 12.69 -7.63 -11.05
CA ASP A 204 12.04 -6.90 -12.13
C ASP A 204 10.71 -7.60 -12.52
N VAL A 205 9.60 -6.89 -12.32
CA VAL A 205 8.23 -7.41 -12.57
C VAL A 205 7.83 -7.27 -14.04
N THR A 206 8.64 -6.62 -14.88
CA THR A 206 8.38 -6.53 -16.32
C THR A 206 8.79 -7.80 -17.05
N SER A 207 9.99 -8.30 -16.77
CA SER A 207 10.64 -9.44 -17.43
C SER A 207 10.66 -10.71 -16.57
N PHE A 208 10.78 -10.57 -15.24
CA PHE A 208 11.11 -11.64 -14.28
C PHE A 208 12.42 -12.38 -14.58
N ASP A 209 13.30 -11.84 -15.42
CA ASP A 209 14.61 -12.44 -15.73
C ASP A 209 15.74 -11.87 -14.86
N THR A 210 15.51 -10.68 -14.30
CA THR A 210 16.53 -9.91 -13.60
C THR A 210 16.18 -9.82 -12.12
N CYS A 211 17.06 -10.35 -11.28
CA CYS A 211 17.06 -10.18 -9.85
C CYS A 211 18.36 -9.49 -9.41
N PHE A 212 18.26 -8.60 -8.43
CA PHE A 212 19.42 -7.94 -7.84
C PHE A 212 19.27 -7.85 -6.32
N LYS A 213 20.38 -7.56 -5.64
CA LYS A 213 20.41 -7.38 -4.20
C LYS A 213 21.04 -6.05 -3.85
N ILE A 214 20.48 -5.40 -2.84
CA ILE A 214 20.97 -4.15 -2.26
C ILE A 214 21.37 -4.46 -0.82
N GLU A 215 22.60 -4.16 -0.45
CA GLU A 215 23.07 -4.30 0.92
C GLU A 215 22.38 -3.25 1.80
N LEU A 216 21.89 -3.67 2.96
CA LEU A 216 21.27 -2.81 3.96
C LEU A 216 22.34 -1.99 4.69
N PRO A 217 22.00 -0.79 5.19
CA PRO A 217 22.95 0.04 5.89
C PRO A 217 23.39 -0.58 7.23
N GLU A 218 22.49 -1.36 7.84
CA GLU A 218 22.70 -2.07 9.10
C GLU A 218 22.00 -3.44 9.02
N PRO A 219 22.52 -4.49 9.68
CA PRO A 219 21.85 -5.78 9.80
C PRO A 219 20.50 -5.65 10.50
N ILE A 220 19.51 -6.41 10.05
CA ILE A 220 18.21 -6.50 10.68
C ILE A 220 18.32 -7.37 11.95
N GLU A 221 18.14 -6.75 13.12
CA GLU A 221 18.10 -7.43 14.41
C GLU A 221 16.66 -7.74 14.83
N HIS A 222 15.74 -6.82 14.53
CA HIS A 222 14.35 -6.89 14.96
C HIS A 222 13.38 -6.58 13.82
N GLU A 223 12.38 -5.73 14.07
CA GLU A 223 11.37 -5.35 13.09
C GLU A 223 11.98 -4.40 12.06
N ALA A 224 11.94 -4.81 10.79
CA ALA A 224 12.27 -3.97 9.66
C ALA A 224 11.09 -3.87 8.68
N ARG A 225 11.01 -2.73 7.98
CA ARG A 225 10.00 -2.47 6.95
C ARG A 225 10.62 -1.80 5.75
N ILE A 226 10.07 -2.07 4.57
CA ILE A 226 10.39 -1.40 3.31
C ILE A 226 9.13 -0.80 2.71
N GLY A 227 9.29 0.28 1.96
CA GLY A 227 8.19 0.92 1.25
C GLY A 227 8.69 2.08 0.39
N LYS A 228 7.78 2.94 -0.03
CA LYS A 228 8.10 4.10 -0.89
C LYS A 228 7.68 5.41 -0.25
N SER A 229 8.51 6.44 -0.41
CA SER A 229 8.20 7.83 -0.05
C SER A 229 8.95 8.79 -0.97
N GLY A 230 8.24 9.75 -1.53
CA GLY A 230 8.83 10.80 -2.38
C GLY A 230 9.54 10.25 -3.61
N GLY A 231 9.03 9.17 -4.20
CA GLY A 231 9.66 8.52 -5.35
C GLY A 231 10.98 7.81 -5.03
N CYS A 232 11.26 7.51 -3.76
CA CYS A 232 12.44 6.76 -3.35
C CYS A 232 12.03 5.51 -2.57
N LEU A 233 12.83 4.44 -2.68
CA LEU A 233 12.73 3.29 -1.79
C LEU A 233 13.18 3.71 -0.38
N CYS A 234 12.38 3.36 0.61
CA CYS A 234 12.60 3.66 2.01
C CYS A 234 12.72 2.37 2.81
N TYR A 235 13.59 2.41 3.82
CA TYR A 235 13.82 1.32 4.75
C TYR A 235 13.76 1.87 6.17
N THR A 236 13.21 1.07 7.07
CA THR A 236 13.23 1.38 8.50
C THR A 236 13.50 0.12 9.30
N HIS A 237 14.22 0.31 10.39
CA HIS A 237 14.63 -0.74 11.32
C HIS A 237 14.49 -0.21 12.73
N ARG A 238 13.97 -1.06 13.62
CA ARG A 238 13.95 -0.80 15.04
C ARG A 238 15.25 -1.29 15.68
N ASP A 239 16.00 -0.35 16.24
CA ASP A 239 17.22 -0.56 17.02
C ASP A 239 16.92 -0.15 18.47
N GLY A 240 16.56 -1.14 19.30
CA GLY A 240 16.06 -0.93 20.67
C GLY A 240 14.84 0.01 20.74
N ASP A 241 15.06 1.18 21.33
CA ASP A 241 14.06 2.25 21.51
C ASP A 241 14.10 3.32 20.41
N GLN A 242 14.90 3.10 19.37
CA GLN A 242 15.01 3.98 18.21
C GLN A 242 14.42 3.32 16.97
N LEU A 243 13.69 4.11 16.19
CA LEU A 243 13.29 3.75 14.85
C LEU A 243 14.13 4.57 13.86
N LYS A 244 15.05 3.91 13.17
CA LYS A 244 15.90 4.54 12.17
C LYS A 244 15.25 4.44 10.80
N ILE A 245 15.39 5.48 9.98
CA ILE A 245 14.78 5.59 8.65
C ILE A 245 15.84 5.99 7.64
N TRP A 246 15.89 5.27 6.52
CA TRP A 246 16.78 5.51 5.41
C TRP A 246 16.01 5.65 4.10
N LYS A 247 16.60 6.41 3.17
CA LYS A 247 16.19 6.49 1.77
C LYS A 247 17.32 6.05 0.86
N LEU A 248 16.98 5.25 -0.15
CA LEU A 248 17.89 4.84 -1.21
C LEU A 248 17.97 5.97 -2.24
N ARG A 249 19.18 6.48 -2.51
CA ARG A 249 19.37 7.62 -3.43
C ARG A 249 19.26 7.21 -4.91
N ASP A 250 19.62 5.97 -5.26
CA ASP A 250 19.61 5.46 -6.63
C ASP A 250 19.12 4.00 -6.63
N SER A 251 18.12 3.64 -7.44
CA SER A 251 17.55 2.28 -7.48
C SER A 251 18.53 1.24 -8.05
N ASN A 252 19.49 1.66 -8.89
CA ASN A 252 20.46 0.79 -9.57
C ASN A 252 21.81 0.70 -8.84
N GLY A 253 21.79 0.35 -7.54
CA GLY A 253 23.00 0.19 -6.72
C GLY A 253 23.32 1.39 -5.81
N GLY A 254 22.32 2.23 -5.53
CA GLY A 254 22.48 3.42 -4.73
C GLY A 254 22.84 3.16 -3.27
N LYS A 255 23.33 4.22 -2.64
CA LYS A 255 23.68 4.22 -1.22
C LYS A 255 22.47 4.58 -0.38
N TRP A 256 22.28 3.86 0.72
CA TRP A 256 21.36 4.26 1.77
C TRP A 256 21.83 5.55 2.43
N VAL A 257 20.93 6.50 2.58
CA VAL A 257 21.19 7.74 3.30
C VAL A 257 20.22 7.82 4.47
N VAL A 258 20.76 8.00 5.67
CA VAL A 258 19.96 8.24 6.87
C VAL A 258 19.08 9.46 6.64
N ARG A 259 17.79 9.34 6.97
CA ARG A 259 16.83 10.46 6.93
C ARG A 259 16.43 10.90 8.31
N GLY A 260 16.23 9.98 9.23
CA GLY A 260 15.90 10.34 10.60
C GLY A 260 16.03 9.17 11.55
N VAL A 261 16.08 9.52 12.83
CA VAL A 261 16.08 8.58 13.94
C VAL A 261 15.04 9.06 14.93
N ILE A 262 14.03 8.23 15.18
CA ILE A 262 12.90 8.57 16.03
C ILE A 262 13.05 7.85 17.36
N SER A 263 13.09 8.59 18.46
CA SER A 263 13.04 8.02 19.80
C SER A 263 11.60 7.62 20.14
N ILE A 264 11.36 6.32 20.34
CA ILE A 264 10.04 5.79 20.70
C ILE A 264 9.54 6.33 22.05
N PRO A 265 10.36 6.37 23.13
CA PRO A 265 9.96 6.97 24.39
C PRO A 265 9.50 8.43 24.24
N TRP A 266 10.29 9.23 23.51
CA TRP A 266 9.97 10.65 23.25
C TRP A 266 8.66 10.81 22.48
N MET A 267 8.40 9.97 21.47
CA MET A 267 7.15 9.98 20.71
C MET A 267 5.94 9.71 21.59
N VAL A 268 6.05 8.78 22.54
CA VAL A 268 4.96 8.42 23.44
C VAL A 268 4.63 9.54 24.42
N GLU A 269 5.65 10.22 24.95
CA GLU A 269 5.47 11.38 25.84
C GLU A 269 4.74 12.54 25.13
N ARG A 270 5.16 12.88 23.90
CA ARG A 270 4.61 14.01 23.14
C ARG A 270 3.26 13.76 22.49
N SER A 271 2.92 12.50 22.20
CA SER A 271 1.60 12.17 21.63
C SER A 271 0.48 12.25 22.67
N HIS A 272 0.79 12.62 23.93
CA HIS A 272 -0.12 12.62 25.08
C HIS A 272 -0.90 11.31 25.22
N CYS A 273 -0.30 10.19 24.79
CA CYS A 273 -0.88 8.85 24.84
C CYS A 273 -0.71 8.24 26.24
N TYR A 274 -1.27 8.88 27.26
CA TYR A 274 -1.39 8.31 28.60
C TYR A 274 -2.65 7.43 28.65
N SER A 275 -2.48 6.11 28.57
CA SER A 275 -3.58 5.20 28.86
C SER A 275 -3.76 5.10 30.38
N THR A 276 -5.01 5.26 30.83
CA THR A 276 -5.47 4.99 32.20
C THR A 276 -5.97 3.54 32.37
N SER A 277 -5.93 2.70 31.32
CA SER A 277 -6.66 1.43 31.27
C SER A 277 -5.84 0.15 31.49
N CYS A 278 -4.51 0.15 31.32
CA CYS A 278 -3.68 -1.01 31.69
C CYS A 278 -2.17 -0.70 31.74
N PRO A 279 -1.56 -0.61 32.94
CA PRO A 279 -0.11 -0.39 33.10
C PRO A 279 0.79 -1.55 32.65
N CYS A 280 0.21 -2.73 32.38
CA CYS A 280 0.93 -4.00 32.25
C CYS A 280 1.29 -4.41 30.82
N LEU A 281 0.83 -3.69 29.79
CA LEU A 281 1.16 -4.02 28.40
C LEU A 281 2.40 -3.24 27.95
N PRO A 282 3.41 -3.91 27.34
CA PRO A 282 4.60 -3.23 26.85
C PRO A 282 4.23 -2.14 25.84
N LEU A 283 5.06 -1.09 25.75
CA LEU A 283 4.92 0.00 24.78
C LEU A 283 4.82 -0.56 23.35
N GLN A 284 3.60 -0.69 22.83
CA GLN A 284 3.36 -1.08 21.45
C GLN A 284 3.49 0.15 20.56
N CYS A 285 4.73 0.45 20.14
CA CYS A 285 5.00 1.27 18.97
C CYS A 285 5.21 0.35 17.78
N LYS A 286 4.36 0.47 16.76
CA LYS A 286 4.44 -0.31 15.53
C LYS A 286 4.51 0.61 14.33
N PHE A 287 5.49 0.38 13.45
CA PHE A 287 5.55 1.07 12.17
C PHE A 287 4.38 0.64 11.27
N MET A 288 3.70 1.62 10.67
CA MET A 288 2.51 1.38 9.84
C MET A 288 2.81 1.61 8.37
N ALA A 289 3.23 2.82 7.99
CA ALA A 289 3.56 3.13 6.61
C ALA A 289 4.45 4.37 6.46
N PHE A 290 5.09 4.44 5.30
CA PHE A 290 5.65 5.67 4.79
C PHE A 290 4.56 6.50 4.09
N HIS A 291 4.60 7.82 4.26
CA HIS A 291 3.83 8.72 3.41
C HIS A 291 4.43 8.68 1.99
N PRO A 292 3.63 8.49 0.94
CA PRO A 292 4.10 8.20 -0.42
C PRO A 292 4.74 9.41 -1.12
N GLN A 293 4.42 10.64 -0.71
CA GLN A 293 5.01 11.88 -1.26
C GLN A 293 5.88 12.66 -0.26
N ARG A 294 5.32 12.98 0.92
CA ARG A 294 5.99 13.71 2.00
C ARG A 294 6.93 12.81 2.81
N GLU A 295 7.90 13.41 3.51
CA GLU A 295 8.80 12.69 4.43
C GLU A 295 8.14 12.46 5.80
N VAL A 296 6.94 11.91 5.79
CA VAL A 296 6.17 11.59 6.99
C VAL A 296 6.13 10.06 7.16
N VAL A 297 6.24 9.59 8.39
CA VAL A 297 6.00 8.19 8.75
C VAL A 297 4.81 8.07 9.68
N TYR A 298 4.05 6.99 9.54
CA TYR A 298 2.91 6.70 10.39
C TYR A 298 3.23 5.58 11.35
N LEU A 299 2.98 5.84 12.63
CA LEU A 299 3.23 4.93 13.73
C LEU A 299 1.91 4.66 14.46
N TRP A 300 1.73 3.42 14.87
CA TRP A 300 0.67 3.04 15.80
C TRP A 300 1.21 3.13 17.22
N LEU A 301 0.61 4.01 18.02
CA LEU A 301 1.00 4.31 19.39
C LEU A 301 -0.23 4.22 20.31
N ARG A 302 -0.36 3.13 21.07
CA ARG A 302 -1.39 2.95 22.11
C ARG A 302 -2.82 3.32 21.65
N GLY A 303 -3.26 2.78 20.52
CA GLY A 303 -4.62 3.04 20.00
C GLY A 303 -4.74 4.26 19.08
N LYS A 304 -3.68 5.07 18.94
CA LYS A 304 -3.66 6.23 18.04
C LYS A 304 -2.73 5.98 16.85
N MET A 305 -3.17 6.44 15.68
CA MET A 305 -2.30 6.55 14.52
C MET A 305 -1.66 7.94 14.51
N VAL A 306 -0.34 8.00 14.54
CA VAL A 306 0.43 9.24 14.65
C VAL A 306 1.32 9.41 13.41
N GLY A 307 1.16 10.53 12.71
CA GLY A 307 2.04 10.99 11.64
C GLY A 307 3.20 11.82 12.22
N TYR A 308 4.43 11.43 11.88
CA TYR A 308 5.65 12.12 12.26
C TYR A 308 6.38 12.63 11.02
N ASP A 309 6.58 13.94 10.92
CA ASP A 309 7.40 14.55 9.87
C ASP A 309 8.88 14.42 10.24
N VAL A 310 9.60 13.67 9.42
CA VAL A 310 11.01 13.32 9.64
C VAL A 310 11.93 14.51 9.39
N ASN A 311 11.52 15.49 8.57
CA ASN A 311 12.32 16.69 8.30
C ASN A 311 12.20 17.71 9.43
N GLU A 312 10.97 18.02 9.82
CA GLU A 312 10.68 19.00 10.87
C GLU A 312 10.95 18.43 12.27
N GLY A 313 10.93 17.10 12.40
CA GLY A 313 11.04 16.41 13.69
C GLY A 313 9.79 16.59 14.55
N LEU A 314 8.63 16.83 13.92
CA LEU A 314 7.37 17.19 14.57
C LEU A 314 6.29 16.12 14.35
N VAL A 315 5.40 16.03 15.33
CA VAL A 315 4.17 15.23 15.22
C VAL A 315 3.11 16.10 14.55
N GLU A 316 2.62 15.68 13.39
CA GLU A 316 1.70 16.50 12.59
C GLU A 316 0.24 16.16 12.80
N GLU A 317 -0.10 14.86 12.88
CA GLU A 317 -1.48 14.39 12.89
C GLU A 317 -1.62 13.18 13.83
N ALA A 318 -2.58 13.22 14.73
CA ALA A 318 -2.98 12.07 15.54
C ALA A 318 -4.45 11.77 15.25
N TYR A 319 -4.72 10.64 14.61
CA TYR A 319 -6.08 10.14 14.43
C TYR A 319 -6.43 9.28 15.63
N GLU A 320 -7.37 9.77 16.45
CA GLU A 320 -7.99 8.96 17.50
C GLU A 320 -8.99 8.01 16.85
N LEU A 321 -8.56 6.76 16.74
CA LEU A 321 -9.39 5.64 16.36
C LEU A 321 -10.00 5.14 17.69
N GLY A 322 -11.34 5.09 17.77
CA GLY A 322 -12.07 4.90 19.04
C GLY A 322 -11.61 3.66 19.85
N LYS A 323 -12.04 3.55 21.11
CA LYS A 323 -11.56 2.50 22.06
C LYS A 323 -11.68 1.05 21.55
N GLU A 324 -12.61 0.77 20.64
CA GLU A 324 -12.77 -0.53 19.96
C GLU A 324 -11.57 -0.90 19.08
N MET A 325 -10.70 0.06 18.76
CA MET A 325 -9.63 -0.05 17.77
C MET A 325 -8.26 -0.37 18.38
N GLU A 326 -8.13 -0.44 19.71
CA GLU A 326 -6.90 -0.88 20.40
C GLU A 326 -6.50 -2.33 20.03
N ARG A 327 -7.46 -3.14 19.55
CA ARG A 327 -7.28 -4.56 19.18
C ARG A 327 -7.41 -4.85 17.67
N ALA A 328 -7.49 -3.81 16.84
CA ALA A 328 -7.66 -3.97 15.40
C ALA A 328 -6.34 -4.28 14.67
N HIS A 329 -6.42 -4.99 13.56
CA HIS A 329 -5.33 -5.12 12.60
C HIS A 329 -5.48 -4.06 11.51
N PHE A 330 -4.38 -3.40 11.18
CA PHE A 330 -4.36 -2.20 10.33
C PHE A 330 -3.50 -2.40 9.10
N PHE A 331 -4.06 -2.07 7.95
CA PHE A 331 -3.32 -1.82 6.72
C PHE A 331 -3.54 -0.36 6.33
N GLN A 332 -2.46 0.42 6.27
CA GLN A 332 -2.55 1.79 5.76
C GLN A 332 -2.35 1.78 4.25
N ILE A 333 -3.22 2.52 3.57
CA ILE A 333 -3.37 2.55 2.13
C ILE A 333 -3.35 4.00 1.67
N TRP A 334 -2.71 4.23 0.55
CA TRP A 334 -2.77 5.52 -0.11
C TRP A 334 -3.70 5.40 -1.31
N LEU A 335 -4.87 6.03 -1.23
CA LEU A 335 -5.67 6.28 -2.41
C LEU A 335 -5.07 7.49 -3.12
N PHE A 336 -4.69 7.27 -4.35
CA PHE A 336 -4.45 8.40 -5.22
C PHE A 336 -5.79 8.97 -5.69
N PRO A 337 -5.92 10.27 -5.97
CA PRO A 337 -7.14 10.88 -6.52
C PRO A 337 -7.55 10.26 -7.85
N PHE A 338 -6.60 9.69 -8.58
CA PHE A 338 -6.90 8.94 -9.77
C PHE A 338 -7.46 7.52 -9.51
N SER A 339 -7.70 7.15 -8.25
CA SER A 339 -8.46 5.95 -7.89
C SER A 339 -9.88 5.96 -8.48
N CYS A 340 -10.41 7.13 -8.81
CA CYS A 340 -11.67 7.28 -9.55
C CYS A 340 -11.60 6.79 -11.01
N TYR A 341 -10.41 6.48 -11.55
CA TYR A 341 -10.18 5.97 -12.92
C TYR A 341 -9.81 4.48 -12.96
N MET A 342 -9.81 3.81 -11.79
CA MET A 342 -9.57 2.36 -11.68
C MET A 342 -10.69 1.52 -12.31
N SER A 343 -11.76 2.18 -12.77
CA SER A 343 -12.85 1.56 -13.53
C SER A 343 -12.33 0.82 -14.77
N ASN A 344 -11.30 1.34 -15.42
CA ASN A 344 -10.74 0.75 -16.64
C ASN A 344 -9.92 -0.50 -16.33
N CYS A 345 -9.17 -0.50 -15.22
CA CYS A 345 -8.39 -1.65 -14.77
C CYS A 345 -9.28 -2.86 -14.44
N LEU A 346 -10.54 -2.62 -14.08
CA LEU A 346 -11.53 -3.64 -13.73
C LEU A 346 -12.67 -3.77 -14.77
N ALA A 347 -12.56 -3.17 -15.97
CA ALA A 347 -13.66 -2.98 -16.92
C ALA A 347 -14.34 -4.28 -17.39
N ASP A 348 -13.62 -5.39 -17.52
CA ASP A 348 -14.17 -6.70 -17.92
C ASP A 348 -14.90 -7.47 -16.78
N ALA A 349 -15.18 -6.82 -15.66
CA ALA A 349 -15.94 -7.44 -14.58
C ALA A 349 -17.39 -7.65 -15.01
N GLN A 350 -17.74 -8.88 -15.38
CA GLN A 350 -19.13 -9.34 -15.36
C GLN A 350 -19.66 -9.18 -13.94
N GLY A 351 -20.43 -8.11 -13.74
CA GLY A 351 -20.94 -7.69 -12.44
C GLY A 351 -21.50 -6.27 -12.47
N SER A 352 -22.12 -5.87 -13.59
CA SER A 352 -22.96 -4.67 -13.64
C SER A 352 -24.27 -4.96 -12.91
N SER A 353 -24.33 -4.73 -11.59
CA SER A 353 -25.60 -4.34 -11.00
C SER A 353 -25.87 -2.92 -11.48
N HIS A 354 -26.70 -2.79 -12.51
CA HIS A 354 -27.26 -1.51 -12.93
C HIS A 354 -27.90 -0.82 -11.74
N CYS A 355 -27.50 0.41 -11.45
CA CYS A 355 -28.34 1.37 -10.75
C CYS A 355 -28.46 2.60 -11.64
N VAL A 356 -29.71 2.87 -12.01
CA VAL A 356 -30.25 4.14 -12.51
C VAL A 356 -29.96 5.26 -11.52
#